data_AF-A0A6G2V6V2-F1
#
_entry.id   AF-A0A6G2V6V2-F1
#
_cell.length_a   1.000
_cell.length_b   1.000
_cell.length_c   1.000
_cell.angle_alpha   90.00
_cell.angle_beta   90.00
_cell.angle_gamma   90.00
#
_symmetry.space_group_name_H-M   'P 1'
#
loop_
_entity.id
_entity.type
_entity.pdbx_description
1 polymer ?
#
loop_
_entity_poly.entity_id
_entity_poly.type
_entity_poly.pdbx_seq_one_letter_code
_entity_poly.pdbx_strand_id
1 'polypeptide(L)' 'GRLAEDGGLAHGLLAVRLVASGGRHTGWTGPWRTQLRLLRRHPEAEVRDAAYAEVTVRE' A
#
# COMPACT_ATOMS: atom_id res chain seq x y z
N GLY A 1 10.52 2.66 25.28
CA GLY A 1 9.24 2.52 24.56
C GLY A 1 9.52 1.81 23.26
N ARG A 2 8.96 0.62 23.06
CA ARG A 2 9.35 -0.29 21.99
C ARG A 2 8.52 -0.01 20.73
N LEU A 3 8.73 1.13 20.11
CA LEU A 3 8.16 1.48 18.80
C LEU A 3 8.86 0.75 17.63
N ALA A 4 9.78 -0.18 17.93
CA ALA A 4 10.56 -0.94 16.96
C ALA A 4 9.98 -2.33 16.66
N GLU A 5 8.99 -2.82 17.43
CA GLU A 5 8.27 -4.07 17.10
C GLU A 5 7.14 -3.83 16.09
N ASP A 6 6.65 -2.59 15.94
CA ASP A 6 5.65 -2.15 14.94
C ASP A 6 6.20 -1.96 13.51
N GLY A 7 7.35 -2.57 13.21
CA GLY A 7 8.01 -2.45 11.92
C GLY A 7 7.12 -2.86 10.74
N GLY A 8 6.18 -3.80 10.93
CA GLY A 8 5.29 -4.25 9.84
C GLY A 8 4.21 -3.25 9.47
N LEU A 9 3.57 -2.63 10.47
CA LEU A 9 2.41 -1.76 10.24
C LEU A 9 2.81 -0.40 9.67
N ALA A 10 3.71 0.32 10.35
CA ALA A 10 4.12 1.65 9.93
C ALA A 10 4.78 1.64 8.54
N HIS A 11 5.65 0.65 8.28
CA HIS A 11 6.26 0.49 6.95
C HIS A 11 5.25 0.04 5.90
N GLY A 12 4.30 -0.83 6.26
CA GLY A 12 3.23 -1.25 5.36
C GLY A 12 2.33 -0.08 4.92
N LEU A 13 1.93 0.78 5.86
CA LEU A 13 1.14 1.99 5.55
C LEU A 13 1.92 2.99 4.69
N LEU A 14 3.22 3.17 4.98
CA LEU A 14 4.09 4.00 4.15
C LEU A 14 4.20 3.43 2.72
N ALA A 15 4.38 2.12 2.58
CA ALA A 15 4.44 1.44 1.30
C ALA A 15 3.13 1.61 0.50
N VAL A 16 1.97 1.52 1.16
CA VAL A 16 0.66 1.80 0.53
C VAL A 16 0.62 3.21 -0.05
N ARG A 17 1.03 4.22 0.72
CA ARG A 17 1.05 5.61 0.23
C ARG A 17 2.02 5.84 -0.93
N LEU A 18 3.20 5.23 -0.90
CA LEU A 18 4.17 5.32 -1.99
C LEU A 18 3.65 4.66 -3.27
N VAL A 19 3.11 3.45 -3.17
CA VAL A 19 2.55 2.72 -4.31
C VAL A 19 1.34 3.45 -4.89
N ALA A 20 0.47 4.02 -4.06
CA ALA A 20 -0.67 4.78 -4.51
C ALA A 20 -0.27 6.08 -5.20
N SER A 21 0.72 6.80 -4.66
CA SER A 21 1.26 8.01 -5.29
C SER A 21 1.90 7.70 -6.65
N GLY A 22 2.80 6.71 -6.69
CA GLY A 22 3.45 6.27 -7.93
C GLY A 22 2.45 5.74 -8.97
N GLY A 23 1.43 5.00 -8.51
CA GLY A 23 0.31 4.54 -9.34
C GLY A 23 -0.47 5.70 -9.95
N ARG A 24 -0.87 6.70 -9.17
CA ARG A 24 -1.59 7.88 -9.67
C ARG A 24 -0.76 8.69 -10.69
N HIS A 25 0.50 8.93 -10.41
CA HIS A 25 1.37 9.73 -11.30
C HIS A 25 1.71 9.04 -12.63
N THR A 26 1.66 7.71 -12.67
CA THR A 26 2.06 6.93 -13.85
C THR A 26 0.88 6.27 -14.58
N GLY A 27 -0.36 6.53 -14.15
CA GLY A 27 -1.54 5.87 -14.72
C GLY A 27 -1.62 4.37 -14.40
N TRP A 28 -1.13 3.98 -13.22
CA TRP A 28 -1.12 2.60 -12.72
C TRP A 28 -0.43 1.63 -13.70
N THR A 29 0.85 1.85 -13.99
CA THR A 29 1.62 0.89 -14.80
C THR A 29 1.74 -0.48 -14.10
N GLY A 30 2.08 -1.52 -14.88
CA GLY A 30 2.15 -2.91 -14.43
C GLY A 30 2.88 -3.13 -13.08
N PRO A 31 4.05 -2.52 -12.84
CA PRO A 31 4.76 -2.64 -11.57
C PRO A 31 3.94 -2.16 -10.37
N TRP A 32 3.28 -1.01 -10.46
CA TRP A 32 2.49 -0.44 -9.36
C TRP A 32 1.25 -1.27 -9.04
N ARG A 33 0.57 -1.81 -10.05
CA ARG A 33 -0.56 -2.73 -9.82
C ARG A 33 -0.11 -4.02 -9.13
N THR A 34 1.09 -4.53 -9.46
CA THR A 34 1.66 -5.71 -8.78
C THR A 34 1.98 -5.42 -7.32
N GLN A 35 2.60 -4.27 -7.05
CA GLN A 35 2.89 -3.85 -5.67
C GLN A 35 1.62 -3.66 -4.85
N LEU A 36 0.57 -3.05 -5.42
CA LEU A 36 -0.72 -2.90 -4.73
C LEU A 36 -1.37 -4.25 -4.40
N ARG A 37 -1.28 -5.23 -5.31
CA ARG A 37 -1.76 -6.60 -5.06
C ARG A 37 -1.02 -7.30 -3.93
N LEU A 38 0.29 -7.06 -3.80
CA LEU A 38 1.09 -7.61 -2.69
C LEU A 38 0.69 -6.99 -1.36
N LEU A 39 0.47 -5.68 -1.31
CA LEU A 39 0.03 -4.98 -0.10
C LEU A 39 -1.38 -5.40 0.36
N ARG A 40 -2.28 -5.76 -0.56
CA ARG A 40 -3.59 -6.34 -0.21
C ARG A 40 -3.50 -7.72 0.45
N ARG A 41 -2.36 -8.40 0.35
CA ARG A 41 -2.08 -9.70 1.00
C ARG A 41 -1.19 -9.56 2.24
N HIS A 42 -0.95 -8.33 2.70
CA HIS A 42 -0.11 -8.09 3.87
C HIS A 42 -0.68 -8.76 5.12
N PRO A 43 0.15 -9.30 6.04
CA PRO A 43 -0.32 -9.94 7.27
C PRO A 43 -1.12 -8.97 8.16
N GLU A 44 -0.73 -7.70 8.19
CA GLU A 44 -1.42 -6.66 8.95
C GLU A 44 -2.74 -6.25 8.29
N ALA A 45 -3.84 -6.34 9.04
CA ALA A 45 -5.18 -5.99 8.57
C ALA A 45 -5.29 -4.53 8.14
N GLU A 46 -4.71 -3.62 8.91
CA GLU A 46 -4.75 -2.18 8.63
C GLU A 46 -4.04 -1.82 7.32
N VAL A 47 -2.95 -2.53 6.99
CA VAL A 47 -2.24 -2.36 5.71
C VAL A 47 -3.09 -2.87 4.54
N ARG A 48 -3.77 -4.01 4.72
CA ARG A 48 -4.71 -4.51 3.70
C ARG A 48 -5.84 -3.53 3.48
N ASP A 49 -6.47 -3.07 4.55
CA ASP A 49 -7.60 -2.14 4.48
C ASP A 49 -7.19 -0.84 3.80
N ALA A 50 -6.03 -0.27 4.15
CA ALA A 50 -5.47 0.87 3.45
C ALA A 50 -5.24 0.59 1.95
N ALA A 51 -4.70 -0.58 1.60
CA ALA A 51 -4.48 -0.97 0.20
C ALA A 51 -5.77 -1.26 -0.59
N TYR A 52 -6.86 -1.62 0.09
CA TYR A 52 -8.19 -1.77 -0.50
C TYR A 52 -8.91 -0.42 -0.62
N ALA A 53 -8.69 0.50 0.32
CA ALA A 53 -9.23 1.87 0.29
C ALA A 53 -8.61 2.74 -0.79
N GLU A 54 -7.38 2.43 -1.25
CA GLU A 54 -6.81 3.06 -2.45
C GLU A 54 -7.59 2.56 -3.68
N VAL A 55 -8.67 3.29 -3.97
CA VAL A 55 -9.42 3.18 -5.21
C VAL A 55 -8.48 3.61 -6.32
N THR A 56 -8.14 2.67 -7.21
CA THR A 56 -7.65 3.00 -8.54
C THR A 56 -8.73 3.88 -9.16
N VAL A 57 -8.62 5.20 -9.03
CA VAL A 57 -9.52 6.17 -9.66
C VAL A 57 -9.69 5.72 -11.09
N ARG A 58 -10.91 5.30 -11.41
CA ARG A 58 -11.34 5.07 -12.76
C ARG A 58 -12.09 6.34 -13.14
N GLU A 59 -11.31 7.23 -13.76
CA GLU A 59 -11.69 8.46 -14.48
C GLU A 59 -12.26 9.61 -13.66
#